data_AF-A0A5C9EPW5-F1
#
_entry.id   AF-A0A5C9EPW5-F1
#
_cell.length_a   1.000
_cell.length_b   1.000
_cell.length_c   1.000
_cell.angle_alpha   90.00
_cell.angle_beta   90.00
_cell.angle_gamma   90.00
#
_symmetry.space_group_name_H-M   'P 1'
#
loop_
_entity.id
_entity.type
_entity.pdbx_description
1 polymer ?
#
loop_
_entity_poly.entity_id
_entity_poly.type
_entity_poly.pdbx_seq_one_letter_code
_entity_poly.pdbx_strand_id
1 'polypeptide(L)'
;MIKEKFLEIVEEYNRLMKSSISGPDCTNPSLCKGNCCGIQIDVPKILAEEYIKRGYATRDDFIRSNIFSFKFRFDDEKAKCCLFDPDINGCSIHHSGIKPPQCWIYPTKFNNKSKNISCKITDGWKITNFKNTRRAKELLERYNTYSAEEARKEHDLIKKRIQNSLHLSKNCNIIKDLQNNKPSELGGFQDGWDRIYPLPAEGISLQLKKFCQNKSNQCKYMPENFLECPYICKDIATSLISFFKTHIYQLIEKRGIDPNGMYPLHALFEFFNN
;
A
#
# COMPACT_ATOMS: atom_id res chain seq x y z
N MET A 1 -15.49 4.03 16.40
CA MET A 1 -15.36 2.68 16.99
C MET A 1 -14.00 2.61 17.66
N ILE A 2 -13.93 2.14 18.90
CA ILE A 2 -12.69 2.09 19.69
C ILE A 2 -11.76 1.04 19.05
N LYS A 3 -10.47 1.35 18.90
CA LYS A 3 -9.43 0.47 18.32
C LYS A 3 -9.48 -0.97 18.87
N GLU A 4 -9.75 -1.10 20.17
CA GLU A 4 -9.91 -2.38 20.88
C GLU A 4 -10.99 -3.27 20.24
N LYS A 5 -12.16 -2.71 19.92
CA LYS A 5 -13.25 -3.47 19.26
C LYS A 5 -12.88 -3.97 17.87
N PHE A 6 -11.98 -3.28 17.16
CA PHE A 6 -11.52 -3.74 15.86
C PHE A 6 -10.57 -4.93 16.00
N LEU A 7 -9.60 -4.84 16.91
CA LEU A 7 -8.65 -5.93 17.15
C LEU A 7 -9.36 -7.18 17.68
N GLU A 8 -10.36 -7.03 18.56
CA GLU A 8 -11.22 -8.13 19.01
C GLU A 8 -11.89 -8.87 17.84
N ILE A 9 -12.35 -8.16 16.81
CA ILE A 9 -12.93 -8.78 15.60
C ILE A 9 -11.89 -9.65 14.88
N VAL A 10 -10.68 -9.12 14.70
CA VAL A 10 -9.58 -9.82 14.01
C VAL A 10 -9.13 -11.04 14.83
N GLU A 11 -8.97 -10.90 16.13
CA GLU A 11 -8.54 -11.97 17.04
C GLU A 11 -9.60 -13.09 17.12
N GLU A 12 -10.87 -12.74 17.25
CA GLU A 12 -11.96 -13.71 17.27
C GLU A 12 -12.12 -14.41 15.92
N TYR A 13 -12.04 -13.67 14.81
CA TYR A 13 -12.00 -14.25 13.47
C TYR A 13 -10.85 -15.26 13.37
N ASN A 14 -9.67 -14.86 13.87
CA ASN A 14 -8.49 -15.72 13.83
C ASN A 14 -8.67 -17.00 14.64
N ARG A 15 -9.20 -16.88 15.86
CA ARG A 15 -9.50 -18.02 16.73
C ARG A 15 -10.52 -18.99 16.13
N LEU A 16 -11.60 -18.47 15.53
CA LEU A 16 -12.65 -19.28 14.92
C LEU A 16 -12.11 -20.06 13.72
N MET A 17 -11.41 -19.39 12.82
CA MET A 17 -10.87 -20.03 11.62
C MET A 17 -9.80 -21.08 11.98
N LYS A 18 -8.93 -20.82 12.98
CA LYS A 18 -7.96 -21.79 13.49
C LYS A 18 -8.59 -23.07 14.07
N SER A 19 -9.82 -22.99 14.58
CA SER A 19 -10.50 -24.15 15.18
C SER A 19 -11.46 -24.86 14.23
N SER A 20 -11.72 -24.30 13.04
CA SER A 20 -12.84 -24.70 12.19
C SER A 20 -12.43 -25.16 10.80
N ILE A 21 -11.14 -25.10 10.49
CA ILE A 21 -10.56 -25.49 9.22
C ILE A 21 -9.37 -26.42 9.50
N SER A 22 -9.12 -27.36 8.60
CA SER A 22 -7.91 -28.18 8.56
C SER A 22 -7.24 -28.04 7.20
N GLY A 23 -5.91 -28.13 7.16
CA GLY A 23 -5.15 -28.07 5.92
C GLY A 23 -3.65 -28.31 6.06
N PRO A 24 -2.87 -28.02 5.00
CA PRO A 24 -1.42 -28.18 4.98
C PRO A 24 -0.71 -27.34 6.04
N ASP A 25 0.40 -27.84 6.60
CA ASP A 25 1.37 -26.96 7.26
C ASP A 25 2.25 -26.26 6.23
N CYS A 26 1.84 -25.04 5.89
CA CYS A 26 2.54 -24.23 4.90
C CYS A 26 3.85 -23.59 5.41
N THR A 27 4.19 -23.74 6.70
CA THR A 27 5.48 -23.29 7.25
C THR A 27 6.58 -24.36 7.10
N ASN A 28 6.20 -25.63 6.94
CA ASN A 28 7.14 -26.72 6.75
C ASN A 28 7.76 -26.66 5.34
N PRO A 29 9.09 -26.39 5.20
CA PRO A 29 9.75 -26.27 3.90
C PRO A 29 9.63 -27.52 3.02
N SER A 30 9.48 -28.71 3.65
CA SER A 30 9.31 -29.98 2.94
C SER A 30 7.92 -30.16 2.33
N LEU A 31 6.89 -29.47 2.86
CA LEU A 31 5.50 -29.52 2.40
C LEU A 31 5.13 -28.30 1.55
N CYS A 32 5.64 -27.13 1.94
CA CYS A 32 5.44 -25.87 1.29
C CYS A 32 6.75 -25.09 1.30
N LYS A 33 7.33 -24.84 0.12
CA LYS A 33 8.60 -24.12 -0.06
C LYS A 33 8.50 -22.61 0.25
N GLY A 34 7.81 -22.23 1.33
CA GLY A 34 7.59 -20.83 1.71
C GLY A 34 6.74 -20.06 0.69
N ASN A 35 5.95 -20.74 -0.15
CA ASN A 35 5.12 -20.14 -1.21
C ASN A 35 3.84 -19.49 -0.68
N CYS A 36 3.92 -18.89 0.50
CA CYS A 36 2.76 -18.51 1.29
C CYS A 36 2.17 -17.15 0.89
N CYS A 37 2.91 -16.29 0.20
CA CYS A 37 2.42 -14.96 -0.14
C CYS A 37 2.70 -14.69 -1.61
N GLY A 38 1.70 -14.85 -2.47
CA GLY A 38 1.80 -14.49 -3.90
C GLY A 38 0.86 -13.35 -4.29
N ILE A 39 0.25 -12.68 -3.31
CA ILE A 39 -0.74 -11.64 -3.54
C ILE A 39 -0.44 -10.44 -2.66
N GLN A 40 -0.72 -9.27 -3.19
CA GLN A 40 -0.74 -8.03 -2.42
C GLN A 40 -1.97 -8.05 -1.51
N ILE A 41 -1.79 -7.64 -0.25
CA ILE A 41 -2.83 -7.72 0.76
C ILE A 41 -3.12 -6.31 1.27
N ASP A 42 -4.35 -5.87 1.06
CA ASP A 42 -4.85 -4.64 1.64
C ASP A 42 -5.10 -4.81 3.13
N VAL A 43 -4.69 -3.83 3.93
CA VAL A 43 -4.89 -3.78 5.37
C VAL A 43 -5.38 -2.41 5.80
N PRO A 44 -6.30 -2.33 6.79
CA PRO A 44 -6.67 -1.07 7.38
C PRO A 44 -5.50 -0.50 8.19
N LYS A 45 -5.49 0.83 8.31
CA LYS A 45 -4.52 1.61 9.07
C LYS A 45 -4.45 1.17 10.53
N ILE A 46 -5.59 0.91 11.18
CA ILE A 46 -5.59 0.40 12.56
C ILE A 46 -4.71 -0.86 12.70
N LEU A 47 -4.77 -1.76 11.72
CA LEU A 47 -4.02 -3.00 11.74
C LEU A 47 -2.54 -2.78 11.36
N ALA A 48 -2.27 -1.92 10.37
CA ALA A 48 -0.92 -1.50 10.02
C ALA A 48 -0.18 -0.82 11.20
N GLU A 49 -0.86 0.07 11.91
CA GLU A 49 -0.35 0.71 13.13
C GLU A 49 -0.07 -0.30 14.24
N GLU A 50 -0.90 -1.34 14.37
CA GLU A 50 -0.68 -2.39 15.36
C GLU A 50 0.52 -3.26 15.01
N TYR A 51 0.76 -3.56 13.73
CA TYR A 51 1.98 -4.26 13.30
C TYR A 51 3.24 -3.44 13.59
N ILE A 52 3.21 -2.14 13.33
CA ILE A 52 4.33 -1.25 13.65
C ILE A 52 4.56 -1.20 15.16
N LYS A 53 3.49 -1.02 15.95
CA LYS A 53 3.56 -0.98 17.41
C LYS A 53 4.18 -2.25 18.01
N ARG A 54 3.85 -3.41 17.44
CA ARG A 54 4.35 -4.72 17.91
C ARG A 54 5.71 -5.11 17.30
N GLY A 55 6.30 -4.26 16.45
CA GLY A 55 7.61 -4.48 15.85
C GLY A 55 7.65 -5.48 14.69
N TYR A 56 6.50 -5.79 14.08
CA TYR A 56 6.42 -6.72 12.95
C TYR A 56 6.70 -6.06 11.59
N ALA A 57 6.54 -4.75 11.51
CA ALA A 57 6.70 -3.97 10.28
C ALA A 57 7.09 -2.53 10.60
N THR A 58 7.57 -1.82 9.59
CA THR A 58 7.84 -0.38 9.61
C THR A 58 6.85 0.34 8.70
N ARG A 59 6.82 1.68 8.71
CA ARG A 59 5.95 2.44 7.78
C ARG A 59 6.27 2.17 6.31
N ASP A 60 7.53 1.87 5.99
CA ASP A 60 7.98 1.62 4.63
C ASP A 60 7.45 0.31 4.08
N ASP A 61 7.07 -0.63 4.95
CA ASP A 61 6.47 -1.91 4.58
C ASP A 61 5.01 -1.79 4.09
N PHE A 62 4.47 -0.57 4.01
CA PHE A 62 3.12 -0.30 3.57
C PHE A 62 3.08 0.72 2.43
N ILE A 63 2.19 0.47 1.48
CA ILE A 63 1.86 1.38 0.38
C ILE A 63 0.40 1.82 0.57
N ARG A 64 0.07 3.05 0.20
CA ARG A 64 -1.33 3.52 0.21
C ARG A 64 -2.19 2.66 -0.72
N SER A 65 -3.44 2.40 -0.34
CA SER A 65 -4.38 1.64 -1.17
C SER A 65 -5.73 2.34 -1.32
N ASN A 66 -6.52 1.89 -2.29
CA ASN A 66 -7.90 2.31 -2.55
C ASN A 66 -8.95 1.34 -1.99
N ILE A 67 -8.60 0.08 -1.69
CA ILE A 67 -9.53 -0.91 -1.13
C ILE A 67 -9.64 -0.70 0.38
N PHE A 68 -8.51 -0.85 1.08
CA PHE A 68 -8.35 -0.41 2.46
C PHE A 68 -7.33 0.73 2.53
N SER A 69 -7.03 1.22 3.72
CA SER A 69 -6.12 2.35 3.91
C SER A 69 -4.70 2.08 3.39
N PHE A 70 -4.23 0.84 3.44
CA PHE A 70 -2.90 0.44 3.00
C PHE A 70 -2.90 -0.92 2.33
N LYS A 71 -1.78 -1.27 1.72
CA LYS A 71 -1.41 -2.60 1.29
C LYS A 71 0.00 -2.92 1.78
N PHE A 72 0.27 -4.19 2.07
CA PHE A 72 1.65 -4.60 2.33
C PHE A 72 2.51 -4.43 1.09
N ARG A 73 3.74 -3.96 1.29
CA ARG A 73 4.77 -3.99 0.25
C ARG A 73 5.09 -5.44 -0.09
N PHE A 74 5.24 -5.69 -1.38
CA PHE A 74 5.57 -6.98 -1.93
C PHE A 74 6.90 -6.86 -2.69
N ASP A 75 7.82 -7.77 -2.41
CA ASP A 75 9.07 -7.92 -3.13
C ASP A 75 8.78 -8.80 -4.34
N ASP A 76 8.68 -8.18 -5.53
CA ASP A 76 8.35 -8.87 -6.78
C ASP A 76 9.48 -9.83 -7.22
N GLU A 77 10.74 -9.53 -6.89
CA GLU A 77 11.88 -10.40 -7.23
C GLU A 77 11.84 -11.69 -6.42
N LYS A 78 11.56 -11.58 -5.12
CA LYS A 78 11.47 -12.75 -4.22
C LYS A 78 10.09 -13.39 -4.21
N ALA A 79 9.10 -12.71 -4.79
CA ALA A 79 7.68 -12.99 -4.63
C ALA A 79 7.29 -13.18 -3.14
N LYS A 80 7.68 -12.23 -2.28
CA LYS A 80 7.42 -12.28 -0.83
C LYS A 80 6.77 -10.99 -0.31
N CYS A 81 5.86 -11.15 0.66
CA CYS A 81 5.32 -10.04 1.45
C CYS A 81 6.34 -9.57 2.50
N CYS A 82 6.30 -8.30 2.89
CA CYS A 82 7.14 -7.71 3.95
C CYS A 82 7.09 -8.44 5.30
N LEU A 83 6.03 -9.20 5.57
CA LEU A 83 5.89 -10.00 6.79
C LEU A 83 6.46 -11.42 6.68
N PHE A 84 7.14 -11.76 5.58
CA PHE A 84 7.83 -13.04 5.45
C PHE A 84 9.05 -13.07 6.36
N ASP A 85 9.14 -14.11 7.16
CA ASP A 85 10.25 -14.37 8.08
C ASP A 85 10.96 -15.66 7.64
N PRO A 86 12.24 -15.57 7.22
CA PRO A 86 13.00 -16.72 6.75
C PRO A 86 13.31 -17.73 7.86
N ASP A 87 13.44 -17.29 9.12
CA ASP A 87 13.83 -18.15 10.23
C ASP A 87 12.74 -19.16 10.58
N ILE A 88 11.48 -18.76 10.39
CA ILE A 88 10.31 -19.62 10.56
C ILE A 88 9.74 -20.10 9.21
N ASN A 89 10.37 -19.74 8.09
CA ASN A 89 9.91 -19.99 6.72
C ASN A 89 8.41 -19.70 6.55
N GLY A 90 7.98 -18.53 7.02
CA GLY A 90 6.56 -18.26 7.23
C GLY A 90 6.24 -16.78 7.40
N CYS A 91 5.09 -16.50 8.02
CA CYS A 91 4.64 -15.13 8.28
C CYS A 91 4.91 -14.78 9.74
N SER A 92 5.64 -13.69 10.00
CA SER A 92 6.05 -13.25 11.34
C SER A 92 4.86 -13.05 12.29
N ILE A 93 3.72 -12.59 11.76
CA ILE A 93 2.50 -12.38 12.54
C ILE A 93 1.61 -13.61 12.68
N HIS A 94 2.04 -14.80 12.23
CA HIS A 94 1.19 -16.00 12.24
C HIS A 94 0.64 -16.35 13.63
N HIS A 95 1.45 -16.19 14.67
CA HIS A 95 1.10 -16.51 16.05
C HIS A 95 0.54 -15.33 16.85
N SER A 96 0.48 -14.15 16.25
CA SER A 96 0.13 -12.90 16.93
C SER A 96 -1.36 -12.76 17.27
N GLY A 97 -2.22 -13.59 16.67
CA GLY A 97 -3.68 -13.44 16.76
C GLY A 97 -4.25 -12.30 15.91
N ILE A 98 -3.42 -11.46 15.30
CA ILE A 98 -3.84 -10.28 14.53
C ILE A 98 -3.54 -10.40 13.04
N LYS A 99 -3.46 -11.62 12.52
CA LYS A 99 -3.30 -11.90 11.09
C LYS A 99 -4.47 -11.28 10.29
N PRO A 100 -4.22 -10.61 9.16
CA PRO A 100 -5.32 -10.03 8.40
C PRO A 100 -6.14 -11.17 7.78
N PRO A 101 -7.48 -11.03 7.71
CA PRO A 101 -8.33 -12.10 7.22
C PRO A 101 -7.98 -12.63 5.83
N GLN A 102 -7.51 -11.78 4.91
CA GLN A 102 -7.09 -12.21 3.56
C GLN A 102 -5.90 -13.19 3.61
N CYS A 103 -5.07 -13.13 4.65
CA CYS A 103 -3.94 -14.02 4.80
C CYS A 103 -4.31 -15.35 5.45
N TRP A 104 -5.55 -15.61 5.87
CA TRP A 104 -5.81 -16.82 6.68
C TRP A 104 -5.64 -18.15 5.94
N ILE A 105 -5.61 -18.11 4.61
CA ILE A 105 -5.31 -19.31 3.80
C ILE A 105 -3.77 -19.56 3.75
N TYR A 106 -2.95 -18.70 4.38
CA TYR A 106 -1.49 -18.62 4.14
C TYR A 106 -0.62 -18.10 5.30
N PRO A 107 0.45 -18.76 5.76
CA PRO A 107 0.59 -20.17 6.13
C PRO A 107 -0.08 -20.46 7.47
N THR A 108 -0.39 -21.74 7.71
CA THR A 108 -1.14 -22.20 8.88
C THR A 108 -0.56 -23.51 9.40
N LYS A 109 -0.27 -23.60 10.70
CA LYS A 109 0.15 -24.85 11.34
C LYS A 109 -1.05 -25.78 11.58
N PHE A 110 -1.64 -26.37 10.54
CA PHE A 110 -2.73 -27.34 10.69
C PHE A 110 -2.24 -28.79 10.77
N ASN A 111 -3.02 -29.61 11.47
CA ASN A 111 -2.68 -31.00 11.78
C ASN A 111 -2.70 -31.86 10.51
N ASN A 112 -1.54 -32.38 10.13
CA ASN A 112 -1.30 -33.09 8.89
C ASN A 112 -1.75 -34.55 8.99
N LYS A 113 -3.05 -34.82 9.04
CA LYS A 113 -3.59 -36.18 9.16
C LYS A 113 -3.65 -36.96 7.82
N SER A 114 -3.46 -36.31 6.67
CA SER A 114 -3.53 -36.96 5.35
C SER A 114 -2.18 -36.93 4.62
N LYS A 115 -1.76 -38.05 4.04
CA LYS A 115 -0.42 -38.23 3.44
C LYS A 115 -0.18 -37.50 2.10
N ASN A 116 -1.23 -36.96 1.45
CA ASN A 116 -1.11 -36.32 0.14
C ASN A 116 -1.36 -34.82 0.25
N ILE A 117 -0.34 -34.04 0.61
CA ILE A 117 -0.50 -32.59 0.74
C ILE A 117 0.51 -31.84 -0.13
N SER A 118 -0.02 -31.05 -1.08
CA SER A 118 0.74 -30.08 -1.87
C SER A 118 0.22 -28.66 -1.59
N CYS A 119 1.11 -27.70 -1.40
CA CYS A 119 0.78 -26.38 -0.86
C CYS A 119 0.11 -25.39 -1.85
N LYS A 120 -0.14 -25.76 -3.12
CA LYS A 120 -0.73 -24.80 -4.08
C LYS A 120 -1.69 -25.38 -5.13
N ILE A 121 -1.91 -26.70 -5.21
CA ILE A 121 -2.55 -27.28 -6.42
C ILE A 121 -3.72 -28.26 -6.18
N THR A 122 -3.96 -28.85 -5.00
CA THR A 122 -5.12 -29.77 -4.86
C THR A 122 -5.64 -29.92 -3.42
N ASP A 123 -6.97 -29.86 -3.23
CA ASP A 123 -7.80 -30.48 -2.17
C ASP A 123 -7.34 -30.44 -0.70
N GLY A 124 -6.60 -29.41 -0.30
CA GLY A 124 -5.98 -29.36 1.03
C GLY A 124 -6.86 -28.87 2.17
N TRP A 125 -7.95 -28.14 1.92
CA TRP A 125 -8.66 -27.40 2.97
C TRP A 125 -10.06 -27.95 3.24
N LYS A 126 -10.34 -28.30 4.49
CA LYS A 126 -11.66 -28.83 4.90
C LYS A 126 -12.23 -28.04 6.06
N ILE A 127 -13.47 -27.60 5.91
CA ILE A 127 -14.26 -27.05 7.02
C ILE A 127 -14.63 -28.21 7.95
N THR A 128 -14.19 -28.13 9.19
CA THR A 128 -14.50 -29.11 10.24
C THR A 128 -15.58 -28.62 11.19
N ASN A 129 -15.88 -27.31 11.21
CA ASN A 129 -16.94 -26.72 12.03
C ASN A 129 -17.70 -25.61 11.29
N PHE A 130 -18.82 -25.97 10.67
CA PHE A 130 -19.66 -25.04 9.91
C PHE A 130 -20.24 -23.89 10.74
N LYS A 131 -20.60 -24.12 12.01
CA LYS A 131 -21.19 -23.08 12.87
C LYS A 131 -20.18 -21.96 13.13
N ASN A 132 -18.95 -22.33 13.47
CA ASN A 132 -17.88 -21.37 13.68
C ASN A 132 -17.48 -20.66 12.38
N THR A 133 -17.45 -21.37 11.25
CA THR A 133 -17.18 -20.75 9.95
C THR A 133 -18.25 -19.73 9.56
N ARG A 134 -19.53 -19.99 9.86
CA ARG A 134 -20.62 -19.01 9.67
C ARG A 134 -20.37 -17.75 10.52
N ARG A 135 -20.02 -17.93 11.79
CA ARG A 135 -19.68 -16.79 12.67
C ARG A 135 -18.45 -16.02 12.19
N ALA A 136 -17.42 -16.72 11.70
CA ALA A 136 -16.25 -16.09 11.11
C ALA A 136 -16.60 -15.26 9.86
N LYS A 137 -17.57 -15.71 9.05
CA LYS A 137 -18.08 -14.93 7.92
C LYS A 137 -18.72 -13.61 8.36
N GLU A 138 -19.55 -13.62 9.40
CA GLU A 138 -20.14 -12.40 9.96
C GLU A 138 -19.08 -11.40 10.45
N LEU A 139 -18.00 -11.91 11.06
CA LEU A 139 -16.87 -11.08 11.50
C LEU A 139 -16.06 -10.53 10.33
N LEU A 140 -15.89 -11.30 9.25
CA LEU A 140 -15.24 -10.85 8.02
C LEU A 140 -16.03 -9.72 7.35
N GLU A 141 -17.36 -9.85 7.29
CA GLU A 141 -18.23 -8.79 6.76
C GLU A 141 -18.08 -7.50 7.57
N ARG A 142 -18.09 -7.60 8.91
CA ARG A 142 -17.81 -6.46 9.79
C ARG A 142 -16.43 -5.86 9.56
N TYR A 143 -15.39 -6.68 9.49
CA TYR A 143 -14.01 -6.25 9.21
C TYR A 143 -13.95 -5.47 7.90
N ASN A 144 -14.60 -5.96 6.83
CA ASN A 144 -14.62 -5.30 5.53
C ASN A 144 -15.36 -3.96 5.59
N THR A 145 -16.53 -3.90 6.24
CA THR A 145 -17.28 -2.65 6.42
C THR A 145 -16.44 -1.59 7.14
N TYR A 146 -15.81 -1.95 8.25
CA TYR A 146 -14.98 -1.02 9.02
C TYR A 146 -13.75 -0.57 8.24
N SER A 147 -13.09 -1.48 7.54
CA SER A 147 -11.91 -1.16 6.75
C SER A 147 -12.23 -0.23 5.58
N ALA A 148 -13.39 -0.41 4.93
CA ALA A 148 -13.87 0.48 3.88
C ALA A 148 -14.28 1.87 4.41
N GLU A 149 -14.91 1.94 5.58
CA GLU A 149 -15.20 3.22 6.26
C GLU A 149 -13.93 3.97 6.65
N GLU A 150 -12.93 3.27 7.16
CA GLU A 150 -11.63 3.85 7.50
C GLU A 150 -10.90 4.35 6.25
N ALA A 151 -10.86 3.56 5.17
CA ALA A 151 -10.23 3.93 3.92
C ALA A 151 -10.82 5.24 3.36
N ARG A 152 -12.15 5.37 3.30
CA ARG A 152 -12.82 6.61 2.88
C ARG A 152 -12.37 7.81 3.71
N LYS A 153 -12.32 7.68 5.03
CA LYS A 153 -11.85 8.75 5.92
C LYS A 153 -10.38 9.09 5.68
N GLU A 154 -9.53 8.09 5.45
CA GLU A 154 -8.11 8.32 5.13
C GLU A 154 -7.93 9.00 3.77
N HIS A 155 -8.79 8.73 2.80
CA HIS A 155 -8.77 9.39 1.49
C HIS A 155 -9.14 10.87 1.58
N ASP A 156 -10.12 11.23 2.42
CA ASP A 156 -10.50 12.63 2.66
C ASP A 156 -9.34 13.47 3.21
N LEU A 157 -8.36 12.83 3.85
CA LEU A 157 -7.19 13.49 4.44
C LEU A 157 -6.07 13.82 3.44
N ILE A 158 -6.23 13.53 2.13
CA ILE A 158 -5.16 13.78 1.15
C ILE A 158 -4.69 15.25 1.11
N LYS A 159 -5.62 16.21 1.17
CA LYS A 159 -5.24 17.64 1.23
C LYS A 159 -4.46 17.98 2.49
N LYS A 160 -4.79 17.34 3.62
CA LYS A 160 -4.03 17.50 4.87
C LYS A 160 -2.62 16.92 4.72
N ARG A 161 -2.45 15.78 4.05
CA ARG A 161 -1.12 15.22 3.75
C ARG A 161 -0.32 16.14 2.83
N ILE A 162 -0.93 16.74 1.81
CA ILE A 162 -0.28 17.78 0.98
C ILE A 162 0.20 18.95 1.85
N GLN A 163 -0.64 19.45 2.75
CA GLN A 163 -0.28 20.55 3.67
C GLN A 163 0.86 20.13 4.61
N ASN A 164 0.77 18.96 5.24
CA ASN A 164 1.84 18.43 6.10
C ASN A 164 3.17 18.40 5.34
N SER A 165 3.15 17.95 4.08
CA SER A 165 4.33 17.86 3.22
C SER A 165 5.00 19.21 2.96
N LEU A 166 4.22 20.30 3.01
CA LEU A 166 4.72 21.68 2.87
C LEU A 166 5.23 22.26 4.20
N HIS A 167 4.63 21.87 5.32
CA HIS A 167 4.93 22.38 6.66
C HIS A 167 6.07 21.67 7.38
N LEU A 168 6.63 20.60 6.80
CA LEU A 168 7.87 20.03 7.30
C LEU A 168 9.00 21.06 7.29
N SER A 169 10.03 20.81 8.09
CA SER A 169 11.21 21.67 8.16
C SER A 169 11.72 21.99 6.75
N LYS A 170 12.34 23.17 6.59
CA LYS A 170 12.74 23.69 5.27
C LYS A 170 13.58 22.72 4.43
N ASN A 171 14.27 21.77 5.07
CA ASN A 171 15.13 20.77 4.42
C ASN A 171 14.46 19.41 4.17
N CYS A 172 13.22 19.20 4.65
CA CYS A 172 12.51 17.93 4.56
C CYS A 172 11.12 18.06 3.92
N ASN A 173 10.80 19.23 3.36
CA ASN A 173 9.50 19.46 2.72
C ASN A 173 9.49 18.96 1.27
N ILE A 174 8.29 18.72 0.75
CA ILE A 174 8.10 18.17 -0.61
C ILE A 174 8.70 19.05 -1.71
N ILE A 175 8.81 20.36 -1.49
CA ILE A 175 9.48 21.24 -2.46
C ILE A 175 10.93 20.83 -2.59
N LYS A 176 11.66 20.66 -1.47
CA LYS A 176 13.05 20.19 -1.50
C LYS A 176 13.18 18.79 -2.08
N ASP A 177 12.28 17.87 -1.71
CA ASP A 177 12.29 16.53 -2.27
C ASP A 177 12.14 16.57 -3.81
N LEU A 178 11.28 17.43 -4.36
CA LEU A 178 11.17 17.65 -5.81
C LEU A 178 12.44 18.26 -6.41
N GLN A 179 13.07 19.25 -5.76
CA GLN A 179 14.30 19.88 -6.28
C GLN A 179 15.48 18.91 -6.36
N ASN A 180 15.46 17.82 -5.60
CA ASN A 180 16.50 16.78 -5.63
C ASN A 180 16.35 15.81 -6.81
N ASN A 181 15.28 15.93 -7.60
CA ASN A 181 15.04 15.08 -8.77
C ASN A 181 15.36 15.85 -10.05
N LYS A 182 15.84 15.14 -11.07
CA LYS A 182 15.82 15.69 -12.43
C LYS A 182 14.37 15.79 -12.91
N PRO A 183 14.00 16.83 -13.68
CA PRO A 183 12.66 16.92 -14.24
C PRO A 183 12.26 15.69 -15.07
N SER A 184 13.23 15.06 -15.74
CA SER A 184 13.03 13.84 -16.52
C SER A 184 12.84 12.56 -15.69
N GLU A 185 13.14 12.59 -14.40
CA GLU A 185 13.04 11.44 -13.50
C GLU A 185 11.76 11.52 -12.64
N LEU A 186 10.98 12.61 -12.74
CA LEU A 186 9.73 12.77 -12.01
C LEU A 186 8.55 12.13 -12.77
N GLY A 187 7.98 11.08 -12.19
CA GLY A 187 6.76 10.41 -12.65
C GLY A 187 5.47 11.03 -12.11
N GLY A 188 5.50 11.68 -10.94
CA GLY A 188 4.32 12.31 -10.33
C GLY A 188 4.42 12.44 -8.81
N PHE A 189 3.32 12.14 -8.13
CA PHE A 189 3.23 12.15 -6.68
C PHE A 189 2.78 10.80 -6.14
N GLN A 190 3.32 10.43 -4.98
CA GLN A 190 2.98 9.21 -4.26
C GLN A 190 2.36 9.59 -2.91
N ASP A 191 1.15 9.12 -2.65
CA ASP A 191 0.51 9.26 -1.34
C ASP A 191 1.12 8.26 -0.36
N GLY A 192 1.57 8.76 0.78
CA GLY A 192 2.12 7.95 1.86
C GLY A 192 1.25 7.99 3.11
N TRP A 193 1.87 7.75 4.27
CA TRP A 193 1.19 7.70 5.56
C TRP A 193 0.61 9.04 5.99
N ASP A 194 1.45 10.07 6.02
CA ASP A 194 1.18 11.39 6.59
C ASP A 194 1.62 12.54 5.69
N ARG A 195 2.31 12.22 4.59
CA ARG A 195 2.82 13.16 3.59
C ARG A 195 2.81 12.56 2.19
N ILE A 196 3.02 13.42 1.21
CA ILE A 196 3.17 13.13 -0.21
C ILE A 196 4.67 13.08 -0.53
N TYR A 197 5.05 12.17 -1.42
CA TYR A 197 6.42 11.98 -1.89
C TYR A 197 6.49 12.19 -3.40
N PRO A 198 7.65 12.57 -3.97
CA PRO A 198 7.87 12.47 -5.41
C PRO A 198 7.74 11.01 -5.85
N LEU A 199 6.96 10.76 -6.89
CA LEU A 199 6.90 9.46 -7.56
C LEU A 199 8.01 9.43 -8.63
N PRO A 200 8.99 8.52 -8.56
CA PRO A 200 9.97 8.36 -9.62
C PRO A 200 9.30 7.85 -10.90
N ALA A 201 9.83 8.24 -12.06
CA ALA A 201 9.41 7.68 -13.33
C ALA A 201 10.01 6.28 -13.53
N GLU A 202 9.27 5.37 -14.18
CA GLU A 202 9.77 4.05 -14.60
C GLU A 202 10.81 4.14 -15.75
N GLY A 203 11.19 5.37 -16.15
CA GLY A 203 12.11 5.68 -17.23
C GLY A 203 12.26 7.19 -17.40
N ILE A 204 12.29 7.67 -18.64
CA ILE A 204 12.36 9.11 -18.94
C ILE A 204 10.94 9.71 -19.05
N SER A 205 10.66 10.70 -18.21
CA SER A 205 9.42 11.47 -18.22
C SER A 205 9.60 12.79 -19.00
N LEU A 206 8.75 13.03 -20.00
CA LEU A 206 8.68 14.33 -20.71
C LEU A 206 7.53 15.21 -20.22
N GLN A 207 6.77 14.76 -19.21
CA GLN A 207 5.53 15.41 -18.79
C GLN A 207 5.78 16.82 -18.25
N LEU A 208 6.90 17.03 -17.55
CA LEU A 208 7.28 18.34 -17.05
C LEU A 208 7.78 19.31 -18.13
N LYS A 209 8.13 18.84 -19.33
CA LYS A 209 8.69 19.70 -20.38
C LYS A 209 7.73 20.85 -20.70
N LYS A 210 6.48 20.54 -21.04
CA LYS A 210 5.45 21.56 -21.33
C LYS A 210 5.15 22.45 -20.12
N PHE A 211 5.08 21.86 -18.93
CA PHE A 211 4.86 22.61 -17.69
C PHE A 211 5.97 23.65 -17.45
N CYS A 212 7.23 23.27 -17.70
CA CYS A 212 8.39 24.17 -17.62
C CYS A 212 8.35 25.26 -18.70
N GLN A 213 8.00 24.93 -19.95
CA GLN A 213 7.87 25.92 -21.04
C GLN A 213 6.90 27.04 -20.67
N ASN A 214 5.73 26.69 -20.12
CA ASN A 214 4.68 27.65 -19.80
C ASN A 214 5.00 28.54 -18.60
N LYS A 215 6.00 28.18 -17.79
CA LYS A 215 6.29 28.84 -16.51
C LYS A 215 7.69 29.45 -16.43
N SER A 216 8.58 29.12 -17.37
CA SER A 216 9.96 29.61 -17.35
C SER A 216 10.49 29.90 -18.75
N ASN A 217 10.19 31.11 -19.24
CA ASN A 217 10.65 31.58 -20.54
C ASN A 217 12.18 31.82 -20.61
N GLN A 218 12.88 31.75 -19.47
CA GLN A 218 14.32 32.03 -19.34
C GLN A 218 15.14 30.80 -18.94
N CYS A 219 14.53 29.61 -18.89
CA CYS A 219 15.26 28.41 -18.53
C CYS A 219 16.23 28.01 -19.65
N LYS A 220 17.54 28.03 -19.38
CA LYS A 220 18.59 27.65 -20.35
C LYS A 220 18.49 26.22 -20.89
N TYR A 221 17.75 25.36 -20.19
CA TYR A 221 17.51 23.98 -20.59
C TYR A 221 16.28 23.82 -21.50
N MET A 222 15.54 24.90 -21.77
CA MET A 222 14.30 24.83 -22.52
C MET A 222 14.44 25.52 -23.89
N PRO A 223 13.83 24.96 -24.96
CA PRO A 223 13.19 23.65 -25.02
C PRO A 223 14.11 22.47 -25.37
N GLU A 224 15.33 22.70 -25.86
CA GLU A 224 16.18 21.68 -26.49
C GLU A 224 16.82 20.75 -25.48
N ASN A 225 17.35 21.29 -24.37
CA ASN A 225 18.22 20.56 -23.44
C ASN A 225 17.49 20.09 -22.16
N PHE A 226 16.18 19.84 -22.23
CA PHE A 226 15.36 19.52 -21.06
C PHE A 226 15.88 18.29 -20.30
N LEU A 227 16.33 17.28 -21.04
CA LEU A 227 16.88 16.03 -20.48
C LEU A 227 18.19 16.24 -19.71
N GLU A 228 18.89 17.33 -19.97
CA GLU A 228 20.15 17.68 -19.30
C GLU A 228 19.92 18.50 -18.02
N CYS A 229 18.67 18.91 -17.76
CA CYS A 229 18.34 19.70 -16.58
C CYS A 229 18.58 18.88 -15.31
N PRO A 230 19.49 19.30 -14.42
CA PRO A 230 19.90 18.46 -13.28
C PRO A 230 18.95 18.54 -12.09
N TYR A 231 18.05 19.53 -12.04
CA TYR A 231 17.14 19.73 -10.91
C TYR A 231 15.86 20.46 -11.32
N ILE A 232 14.77 20.21 -10.58
CA ILE A 232 13.55 21.01 -10.67
C ILE A 232 13.77 22.33 -9.91
N CYS A 233 13.59 23.47 -10.58
CA CYS A 233 13.74 24.77 -9.90
C CYS A 233 12.58 25.04 -8.93
N LYS A 234 12.80 25.93 -7.96
CA LYS A 234 11.85 26.20 -6.87
C LYS A 234 10.48 26.65 -7.39
N ASP A 235 10.47 27.49 -8.41
CA ASP A 235 9.22 28.05 -8.96
C ASP A 235 8.38 26.98 -9.63
N ILE A 236 9.03 26.06 -10.36
CA ILE A 236 8.37 24.89 -10.95
C ILE A 236 7.87 23.95 -9.86
N ALA A 237 8.69 23.60 -8.87
CA ALA A 237 8.27 22.73 -7.77
C ALA A 237 7.07 23.31 -6.98
N THR A 238 7.09 24.62 -6.71
CA THR A 238 6.00 25.32 -6.01
C THR A 238 4.73 25.32 -6.85
N SER A 239 4.87 25.62 -8.15
CA SER A 239 3.75 25.59 -9.10
C SER A 239 3.16 24.19 -9.24
N LEU A 240 4.01 23.14 -9.25
CA LEU A 240 3.60 21.74 -9.31
C LEU A 240 2.74 21.34 -8.12
N ILE A 241 3.18 21.68 -6.91
CA ILE A 241 2.42 21.34 -5.70
C ILE A 241 1.13 22.14 -5.62
N SER A 242 1.15 23.42 -6.01
CA SER A 242 -0.08 24.21 -6.10
C SER A 242 -1.06 23.58 -7.09
N PHE A 243 -0.57 23.16 -8.26
CA PHE A 243 -1.37 22.49 -9.27
C PHE A 243 -1.96 21.17 -8.74
N PHE A 244 -1.14 20.32 -8.12
CA PHE A 244 -1.57 19.06 -7.53
C PHE A 244 -2.66 19.29 -6.47
N LYS A 245 -2.44 20.23 -5.55
CA LYS A 245 -3.39 20.58 -4.48
C LYS A 245 -4.75 21.02 -5.02
N THR A 246 -4.76 21.78 -6.10
CA THR A 246 -5.99 22.29 -6.72
C THR A 246 -6.78 21.17 -7.40
N HIS A 247 -6.10 20.26 -8.09
CA HIS A 247 -6.75 19.34 -9.03
C HIS A 247 -6.89 17.89 -8.55
N ILE A 248 -6.29 17.51 -7.41
CA ILE A 248 -6.29 16.13 -6.95
C ILE A 248 -7.70 15.53 -6.74
N TYR A 249 -8.66 16.30 -6.23
CA TYR A 249 -10.02 15.77 -6.06
C TYR A 249 -10.75 15.56 -7.39
N GLN A 250 -10.56 16.45 -8.37
CA GLN A 250 -11.14 16.26 -9.71
C GLN A 250 -10.57 15.01 -10.39
N LEU A 251 -9.27 14.76 -10.19
CA LEU A 251 -8.63 13.53 -10.65
C LEU A 251 -9.28 12.29 -9.98
N ILE A 252 -9.42 12.32 -8.66
CA ILE A 252 -10.03 11.21 -7.89
C ILE A 252 -11.50 11.00 -8.26
N GLU A 253 -12.27 12.07 -8.46
CA GLU A 253 -13.68 11.98 -8.86
C GLU A 253 -13.83 11.30 -10.23
N LYS A 254 -12.96 11.61 -11.18
CA LYS A 254 -13.04 11.08 -12.54
C LYS A 254 -12.39 9.70 -12.71
N ARG A 255 -11.27 9.42 -12.04
CA ARG A 255 -10.50 8.17 -12.23
C ARG A 255 -10.63 7.19 -11.07
N GLY A 256 -11.27 7.60 -9.97
CA GLY A 256 -11.17 6.89 -8.71
C GLY A 256 -9.81 7.09 -8.03
N ILE A 257 -9.64 6.42 -6.91
CA ILE A 257 -8.41 6.45 -6.13
C ILE A 257 -7.47 5.38 -6.67
N ASP A 258 -6.22 5.77 -6.89
CA ASP A 258 -5.20 4.86 -7.40
C ASP A 258 -4.96 3.69 -6.41
N PRO A 259 -4.90 2.43 -6.88
CA PRO A 259 -4.68 1.25 -6.03
C PRO A 259 -3.36 1.23 -5.25
N ASN A 260 -2.40 2.07 -5.61
CA ASN A 260 -1.12 2.21 -4.96
C ASN A 260 -0.90 3.64 -4.43
N GLY A 261 -1.91 4.51 -4.46
CA GLY A 261 -1.77 5.93 -4.10
C GLY A 261 -0.85 6.72 -5.04
N MET A 262 -0.68 6.27 -6.28
CA MET A 262 0.12 6.95 -7.29
C MET A 262 -0.72 7.98 -8.06
N TYR A 263 -0.19 9.18 -8.22
CA TYR A 263 -0.78 10.26 -9.01
C TYR A 263 0.22 10.72 -10.07
N PRO A 264 0.29 10.01 -11.20
CA PRO A 264 1.27 10.29 -12.23
C PRO A 264 0.98 11.60 -12.96
N LEU A 265 2.03 12.29 -13.41
CA LEU A 265 1.92 13.60 -14.06
C LEU A 265 1.06 13.57 -15.33
N HIS A 266 1.15 12.51 -16.13
CA HIS A 266 0.33 12.39 -17.34
C HIS A 266 -1.16 12.43 -16.98
N ALA A 267 -1.56 11.72 -15.92
CA ALA A 267 -2.93 11.72 -15.43
C ALA A 267 -3.33 13.07 -14.84
N LEU A 268 -2.39 13.80 -14.22
CA LEU A 268 -2.65 15.14 -13.68
C LEU A 268 -2.77 16.21 -14.79
N PHE A 269 -2.00 16.09 -15.86
CA PHE A 269 -1.93 17.10 -16.94
C PHE A 269 -2.93 16.86 -18.07
N GLU A 270 -3.35 15.62 -18.33
CA GLU A 270 -4.39 15.29 -19.32
C GLU A 270 -5.72 16.02 -19.05
N PHE A 271 -5.95 16.52 -17.84
CA PHE A 271 -7.16 17.26 -17.47
C PHE A 271 -7.13 18.74 -17.85
N PHE A 272 -5.97 19.31 -18.18
CA PHE A 272 -5.80 20.76 -18.32
C PHE A 272 -5.14 21.18 -19.63
N ASN A 273 -5.04 20.25 -20.60
CA ASN A 273 -4.68 20.54 -21.99
C ASN A 273 -5.91 20.58 -22.92
N ASN A 274 -7.14 20.69 -22.37
CA ASN A 274 -8.36 21.00 -23.11
C ASN A 274 -8.82 22.42 -22.78
#